data_AF-A0A151F1G9-F1
#
_entry.id   AF-A0A151F1G9-F1
#
_cell.length_a   1.000
_cell.length_b   1.000
_cell.length_c   1.000
_cell.angle_alpha   90.00
_cell.angle_beta   90.00
_cell.angle_gamma   90.00
#
_symmetry.space_group_name_H-M   'P 1'
#
loop_
_entity.id
_entity.type
_entity.pdbx_description
1 polymer ?
#
loop_
_entity_poly.entity_id
_entity_poly.type
_entity_poly.pdbx_seq_one_letter_code
_entity_poly.pdbx_strand_id
1 'polypeptide(L)'
;MDLISHGLLGFVLGKGLKLDKTAHIVLIGSCVAPDIDSVSILAGWEALFQFHRGITHTFLFAVLASVVITVVYAVVTKPSRRKGLVILLICLGGTFSHLLLDLLTPWEMAVLWPFLDEMIAYDITYFFDPVFFVTFLLAALFVYKRNKNVRTIIVVAVIVVLLNFGVRFYERERALDTVGLSGTDVMALPTVRPDKWWVVEKVVNEHGYVYHVYGVDSINAQVLDETVVESQYTLYSEPVEFPIDSPQEAVAYSRQNEKVKSYIKTSRLPAAKVEYTNGAWHIFWYDVFSQLSGGVSRGLMVTVEMDGTLTVSFFMEELL
;
A
#
# COMPACT_ATOMS: atom_id res chain seq x y z
N MET A 1 -3.65 -4.54 1.91
CA MET A 1 -5.07 -4.90 1.76
C MET A 1 -5.87 -4.15 2.80
N ASP A 2 -7.17 -3.90 2.60
CA ASP A 2 -7.94 -3.09 3.54
C ASP A 2 -8.12 -3.76 4.93
N LEU A 3 -8.25 -2.93 5.97
CA LEU A 3 -8.37 -3.33 7.37
C LEU A 3 -9.52 -4.33 7.63
N ILE A 4 -10.65 -4.19 6.93
CA ILE A 4 -11.83 -5.04 7.16
C ILE A 4 -11.56 -6.43 6.60
N SER A 5 -10.96 -6.53 5.42
CA SER A 5 -10.54 -7.79 4.81
C SER A 5 -9.61 -8.60 5.74
N HIS A 6 -8.63 -7.95 6.37
CA HIS A 6 -7.76 -8.57 7.38
C HIS A 6 -8.55 -9.11 8.58
N GLY A 7 -9.47 -8.31 9.11
CA GLY A 7 -10.33 -8.72 10.23
C GLY A 7 -11.26 -9.89 9.88
N LEU A 8 -11.82 -9.89 8.66
CA LEU A 8 -12.67 -10.98 8.16
C LEU A 8 -11.89 -12.29 8.02
N LEU A 9 -10.66 -12.24 7.49
CA LEU A 9 -9.78 -13.41 7.43
C LEU A 9 -9.55 -13.98 8.83
N GLY A 10 -9.12 -13.17 9.79
CA GLY A 10 -8.89 -13.60 11.18
C GLY A 10 -10.16 -14.17 11.83
N PHE A 11 -11.32 -13.56 11.57
CA PHE A 11 -12.60 -14.05 12.07
C PHE A 11 -12.93 -15.45 11.52
N VAL A 12 -12.84 -15.62 10.21
CA VAL A 12 -13.18 -16.86 9.52
C VAL A 12 -12.21 -17.99 9.91
N LEU A 13 -10.90 -17.71 9.89
CA LEU A 13 -9.88 -18.69 10.28
C LEU A 13 -10.03 -19.12 11.73
N GLY A 14 -10.28 -18.19 12.66
CA GLY A 14 -10.42 -18.55 14.08
C GLY A 14 -11.61 -19.47 14.35
N LYS A 15 -12.70 -19.34 13.59
CA LYS A 15 -13.81 -20.30 13.63
C LYS A 15 -13.43 -21.66 13.03
N GLY A 16 -12.69 -21.68 11.92
CA GLY A 16 -12.22 -22.92 11.29
C GLY A 16 -11.30 -23.74 12.15
N LEU A 17 -10.37 -23.05 12.83
CA LEU A 17 -9.44 -23.62 13.78
C LEU A 17 -10.10 -23.98 15.12
N LYS A 18 -11.40 -23.70 15.29
CA LYS A 18 -12.17 -23.93 16.53
C LYS A 18 -11.50 -23.30 17.75
N LEU A 19 -10.94 -22.10 17.58
CA LEU A 19 -10.30 -21.38 18.66
C LEU A 19 -11.31 -21.05 19.76
N ASP A 20 -10.85 -21.07 21.02
CA ASP A 20 -11.65 -20.54 22.12
C ASP A 20 -11.89 -19.03 21.92
N LYS A 21 -12.85 -18.46 22.66
CA LYS A 21 -13.24 -17.05 22.49
C LYS A 21 -12.05 -16.10 22.58
N THR A 22 -11.11 -16.35 23.48
CA THR A 22 -9.97 -15.46 23.71
C THR A 22 -8.93 -15.61 22.60
N ALA A 23 -8.57 -16.83 22.23
CA ALA A 23 -7.66 -17.10 21.12
C ALA A 23 -8.21 -16.57 19.78
N HIS A 24 -9.53 -16.61 19.61
CA HIS A 24 -10.20 -16.04 18.42
C HIS A 24 -10.08 -14.52 18.37
N ILE A 25 -10.31 -13.82 19.49
CA ILE A 25 -10.12 -12.36 19.58
C ILE A 25 -8.65 -11.99 19.32
N VAL A 26 -7.72 -12.76 19.88
CA VAL A 26 -6.28 -12.55 19.65
C VAL A 26 -5.93 -12.69 18.17
N LEU A 27 -6.45 -13.70 17.46
CA LEU A 27 -6.22 -13.86 16.03
C LEU A 27 -6.74 -12.67 15.22
N ILE A 28 -7.98 -12.21 15.49
CA ILE A 28 -8.55 -11.05 14.80
C ILE A 28 -7.67 -9.83 15.07
N GLY A 29 -7.30 -9.60 16.33
CA GLY A 29 -6.44 -8.49 16.73
C GLY A 29 -5.06 -8.53 16.07
N SER A 30 -4.43 -9.71 15.96
CA SER A 30 -3.13 -9.84 15.31
C SER A 30 -3.19 -9.67 13.79
N CYS A 31 -4.30 -10.03 13.14
CA CYS A 31 -4.50 -9.77 11.71
C CYS A 31 -4.60 -8.28 11.38
N VAL A 32 -5.05 -7.44 12.33
CA VAL A 32 -5.21 -5.99 12.12
C VAL A 32 -4.14 -5.14 12.80
N ALA A 33 -3.27 -5.76 13.62
CA ALA A 33 -2.30 -5.05 14.44
C ALA A 33 -1.30 -4.18 13.65
N PRO A 34 -0.78 -4.60 12.48
CA PRO A 34 0.14 -3.76 11.71
C PRO A 34 -0.47 -2.40 11.28
N ASP A 35 -1.76 -2.38 10.94
CA ASP A 35 -2.49 -1.17 10.53
C ASP A 35 -2.77 -0.18 11.68
N ILE A 36 -2.33 -0.47 12.92
CA ILE A 36 -2.48 0.48 14.03
C ILE A 36 -1.77 1.82 13.77
N ASP A 37 -0.77 1.83 12.88
CA ASP A 37 -0.11 3.04 12.39
C ASP A 37 -1.07 4.00 11.67
N SER A 38 -2.21 3.52 11.18
CA SER A 38 -3.23 4.32 10.50
C SER A 38 -3.83 5.38 11.43
N VAL A 39 -3.71 5.21 12.74
CA VAL A 39 -4.08 6.22 13.75
C VAL A 39 -3.29 7.51 13.59
N SER A 40 -2.12 7.48 12.95
CA SER A 40 -1.34 8.67 12.59
C SER A 40 -2.13 9.70 11.77
N ILE A 41 -3.21 9.29 11.07
CA ILE A 41 -4.13 10.21 10.39
C ILE A 41 -4.73 11.27 11.31
N LEU A 42 -4.82 11.01 12.62
CA LEU A 42 -5.28 11.98 13.63
C LEU A 42 -4.34 13.19 13.74
N ALA A 43 -3.09 13.06 13.30
CA ALA A 43 -2.11 14.14 13.19
C ALA A 43 -2.05 14.74 11.77
N GLY A 44 -2.94 14.34 10.87
CA GLY A 44 -3.05 14.81 9.48
C GLY A 44 -2.58 13.78 8.44
N TRP A 45 -2.95 14.02 7.18
CA TRP A 45 -2.58 13.15 6.04
C TRP A 45 -1.07 13.02 5.83
N GLU A 46 -0.34 14.11 6.10
CA GLU A 46 1.14 14.15 6.14
C GLU A 46 1.72 13.05 7.03
N ALA A 47 1.16 12.91 8.23
CA ALA A 47 1.60 11.91 9.19
C ALA A 47 1.22 10.49 8.73
N LEU A 48 0.04 10.33 8.11
CA LEU A 48 -0.34 9.04 7.54
C LEU A 48 0.66 8.57 6.47
N PHE A 49 1.03 9.41 5.51
CA PHE A 49 2.02 9.06 4.49
C PHE A 49 3.41 8.79 5.06
N GLN A 50 3.73 9.40 6.20
CA GLN A 50 5.00 9.20 6.88
C GLN A 50 5.08 7.89 7.65
N PHE A 51 3.99 7.49 8.31
CA PHE A 51 4.02 6.38 9.26
C PHE A 51 3.34 5.10 8.75
N HIS A 52 2.31 5.20 7.91
CA HIS A 52 1.60 4.03 7.42
C HIS A 52 2.48 3.20 6.49
N ARG A 53 2.46 1.87 6.67
CA ARG A 53 3.30 0.91 5.92
C ARG A 53 4.82 1.07 6.14
N GLY A 54 5.20 1.85 7.15
CA GLY A 54 6.57 1.97 7.63
C GLY A 54 6.96 0.80 8.55
N ILE A 55 7.49 1.13 9.72
CA ILE A 55 8.08 0.16 10.67
C ILE A 55 7.11 -0.96 11.09
N THR A 56 5.81 -0.65 11.17
CA THR A 56 4.73 -1.60 11.52
C THR A 56 4.55 -2.74 10.53
N HIS A 57 4.97 -2.55 9.28
CA HIS A 57 4.82 -3.55 8.20
C HIS A 57 6.11 -4.32 7.95
N THR A 58 6.99 -4.38 8.96
CA THR A 58 8.25 -5.12 8.91
C THR A 58 8.10 -6.52 9.52
N PHE A 59 8.90 -7.48 9.04
CA PHE A 59 8.98 -8.81 9.63
C PHE A 59 9.35 -8.74 11.12
N LEU A 60 10.29 -7.85 11.47
CA LEU A 60 10.70 -7.62 12.85
C LEU A 60 9.53 -7.13 13.72
N PHE A 61 8.77 -6.15 13.24
CA PHE A 61 7.59 -5.68 13.96
C PHE A 61 6.52 -6.76 14.10
N ALA A 62 6.24 -7.54 13.05
CA ALA A 62 5.27 -8.63 13.13
C ALA A 62 5.62 -9.66 14.23
N VAL A 63 6.91 -9.97 14.41
CA VAL A 63 7.40 -10.82 15.50
C VAL A 63 7.25 -10.13 16.86
N LEU A 64 7.72 -8.88 16.98
CA LEU A 64 7.67 -8.12 18.24
C LEU A 64 6.24 -7.89 18.71
N ALA A 65 5.35 -7.45 17.83
CA ALA A 65 3.93 -7.28 18.10
C ALA A 65 3.29 -8.59 18.57
N SER A 66 3.63 -9.72 17.94
CA SER A 66 3.14 -11.04 18.36
C SER A 66 3.60 -11.42 19.76
N VAL A 67 4.85 -11.13 20.10
CA VAL A 67 5.39 -11.35 21.45
C VAL A 67 4.68 -10.45 22.46
N VAL A 68 4.54 -9.15 22.18
CA VAL A 68 3.86 -8.19 23.07
C VAL A 68 2.42 -8.60 23.32
N ILE A 69 1.65 -8.92 22.29
CA ILE A 69 0.25 -9.38 22.42
C ILE A 69 0.19 -10.64 23.29
N THR A 70 1.13 -11.58 23.09
CA THR A 70 1.20 -12.82 23.87
C THR A 70 1.56 -12.56 25.34
N VAL A 71 2.48 -11.64 25.61
CA VAL A 71 2.88 -11.26 26.97
C VAL A 71 1.71 -10.60 27.69
N VAL A 72 1.01 -9.65 27.05
CA VAL A 72 -0.19 -9.03 27.60
C VAL A 72 -1.25 -10.08 27.91
N TYR A 73 -1.50 -11.01 26.98
CA TYR A 73 -2.39 -12.15 27.21
C TYR A 73 -1.95 -12.98 28.42
N ALA A 74 -0.65 -13.27 28.55
CA ALA A 74 -0.12 -14.10 29.62
C ALA A 74 -0.24 -13.42 31.00
N VAL A 75 -0.01 -12.11 31.08
CA VAL A 75 -0.16 -11.31 32.31
C VAL A 75 -1.61 -11.30 32.78
N VAL A 76 -2.56 -11.11 31.86
CA VAL A 76 -3.99 -11.00 32.19
C VAL A 76 -4.61 -12.35 32.54
N THR A 77 -4.25 -13.41 31.81
CA THR A 77 -4.94 -14.71 31.91
C THR A 77 -4.17 -15.80 32.66
N LYS A 78 -2.89 -15.57 32.97
CA LYS A 78 -1.98 -16.53 33.65
C LYS A 78 -2.08 -17.95 33.06
N PRO A 79 -1.92 -18.11 31.73
CA PRO A 79 -2.12 -19.38 31.04
C PRO A 79 -0.98 -20.36 31.38
N SER A 80 -1.20 -21.65 31.10
CA SER A 80 -0.09 -22.60 31.09
C SER A 80 0.92 -22.25 29.99
N ARG A 81 2.19 -22.64 30.17
CA ARG A 81 3.26 -22.40 29.18
C ARG A 81 2.88 -22.88 27.77
N ARG A 82 2.23 -24.05 27.69
CA ARG A 82 1.74 -24.62 26.41
C ARG A 82 0.70 -23.72 25.76
N LYS A 83 -0.27 -23.19 26.53
CA LYS A 83 -1.30 -22.29 25.99
C LYS A 83 -0.69 -20.95 25.58
N GLY A 84 0.28 -20.41 26.33
CA GLY A 84 1.04 -19.22 25.92
C GLY A 84 1.75 -19.40 24.57
N LEU A 85 2.40 -20.55 24.34
CA LEU A 85 3.04 -20.85 23.05
C LEU A 85 2.01 -20.93 21.91
N VAL A 86 0.85 -21.55 22.14
CA VAL A 86 -0.22 -21.60 21.13
C VAL A 86 -0.70 -20.20 20.77
N ILE A 87 -0.88 -19.31 21.76
CA ILE A 87 -1.25 -17.92 21.51
C ILE A 87 -0.17 -17.19 20.70
N LEU A 88 1.11 -17.38 21.01
CA LEU A 88 2.20 -16.80 20.22
C LEU A 88 2.13 -17.21 18.75
N LEU A 89 1.92 -18.50 18.48
CA LEU A 89 1.81 -19.02 17.12
C LEU A 89 0.57 -18.46 16.40
N ILE A 90 -0.55 -18.26 17.10
CA ILE A 90 -1.75 -17.62 16.56
C ILE A 90 -1.47 -16.15 16.22
N CYS A 91 -0.79 -15.42 17.10
CA CYS A 91 -0.40 -14.04 16.86
C CYS A 91 0.48 -13.93 15.61
N LEU A 92 1.54 -14.75 15.53
CA LEU A 92 2.45 -14.80 14.39
C LEU A 92 1.72 -15.14 13.09
N GLY A 93 0.77 -16.09 13.14
CA GLY A 93 -0.06 -16.43 12.00
C GLY A 93 -0.87 -15.24 11.49
N GLY A 94 -1.47 -14.46 12.39
CA GLY A 94 -2.24 -13.27 12.03
C GLY A 94 -1.36 -12.13 11.49
N THR A 95 -0.28 -11.77 12.19
CA THR A 95 0.60 -10.67 11.75
C THR A 95 1.31 -11.00 10.44
N PHE A 96 1.76 -12.25 10.23
CA PHE A 96 2.33 -12.65 8.95
C PHE A 96 1.29 -12.78 7.84
N SER A 97 0.05 -13.20 8.13
CA SER A 97 -1.01 -13.16 7.11
C SER A 97 -1.30 -11.75 6.64
N HIS A 98 -1.20 -10.77 7.54
CA HIS A 98 -1.33 -9.36 7.19
C HIS A 98 -0.24 -8.93 6.21
N LEU A 99 1.04 -9.11 6.60
CA LEU A 99 2.18 -8.77 5.73
C LEU A 99 2.10 -9.45 4.36
N LEU A 100 1.73 -10.74 4.33
CA LEU A 100 1.61 -11.49 3.08
C LEU A 100 0.56 -10.88 2.15
N LEU A 101 -0.63 -10.55 2.67
CA LEU A 101 -1.69 -9.96 1.88
C LEU A 101 -1.36 -8.52 1.42
N ASP A 102 -0.61 -7.78 2.23
CA ASP A 102 -0.17 -6.43 1.89
C ASP A 102 0.91 -6.43 0.81
N LEU A 103 1.83 -7.40 0.82
CA LEU A 103 2.80 -7.61 -0.27
C LEU A 103 2.15 -7.89 -1.62
N LEU A 104 0.93 -8.44 -1.65
CA LEU A 104 0.19 -8.68 -2.91
C LEU A 104 -0.42 -7.40 -3.49
N THR A 105 -0.40 -6.29 -2.75
CA THR A 105 -0.95 -4.99 -3.20
C THR A 105 0.14 -4.11 -3.82
N PRO A 106 -0.23 -3.10 -4.63
CA PRO A 106 0.76 -2.24 -5.33
C PRO A 106 1.39 -1.16 -4.45
N TRP A 107 1.07 -1.11 -3.16
CA TRP A 107 1.67 -0.18 -2.22
C TRP A 107 2.82 -0.87 -1.50
N GLU A 108 4.03 -0.40 -1.79
CA GLU A 108 5.26 -0.97 -1.29
C GLU A 108 5.38 -0.87 0.23
N MET A 109 6.10 -1.82 0.81
CA MET A 109 6.43 -1.84 2.24
C MET A 109 7.86 -2.30 2.45
N ALA A 110 8.52 -1.75 3.46
CA ALA A 110 9.90 -2.05 3.82
C ALA A 110 10.00 -3.35 4.64
N VAL A 111 9.49 -4.48 4.13
CA VAL A 111 9.24 -5.70 4.93
C VAL A 111 10.48 -6.27 5.63
N LEU A 112 11.67 -6.04 5.06
CA LEU A 112 12.96 -6.53 5.59
C LEU A 112 13.72 -5.50 6.44
N TRP A 113 13.17 -4.30 6.64
CA TRP A 113 13.78 -3.30 7.52
C TRP A 113 13.83 -3.80 8.99
N PRO A 114 14.91 -3.54 9.75
CA PRO A 114 16.06 -2.68 9.45
C PRO A 114 17.26 -3.39 8.80
N PHE A 115 17.09 -4.64 8.35
CA PHE A 115 18.20 -5.42 7.77
C PHE A 115 18.50 -5.02 6.33
N LEU A 116 17.44 -4.70 5.56
CA LEU A 116 17.51 -4.19 4.19
C LEU A 116 16.51 -3.05 4.02
N ASP A 117 16.92 -1.97 3.35
CA ASP A 117 16.07 -0.80 3.04
C ASP A 117 15.48 -0.92 1.63
N GLU A 118 14.92 -2.10 1.32
CA GLU A 118 14.21 -2.37 0.06
C GLU A 118 12.70 -2.29 0.26
N MET A 119 12.04 -1.55 -0.63
CA MET A 119 10.59 -1.44 -0.71
C MET A 119 10.05 -2.52 -1.65
N ILE A 120 9.12 -3.35 -1.17
CA ILE A 120 8.64 -4.53 -1.91
C ILE A 120 7.12 -4.48 -2.09
N ALA A 121 6.67 -4.76 -3.32
CA ALA A 121 5.30 -5.04 -3.71
C ALA A 121 5.29 -6.04 -4.86
N TYR A 122 4.26 -6.90 -4.95
CA TYR A 122 4.09 -7.87 -6.04
C TYR A 122 3.02 -7.47 -7.06
N ASP A 123 2.28 -6.39 -6.81
CA ASP A 123 1.30 -5.83 -7.74
C ASP A 123 0.23 -6.81 -8.24
N ILE A 124 -0.19 -7.76 -7.39
CA ILE A 124 -1.12 -8.83 -7.79
C ILE A 124 -2.58 -8.40 -7.71
N THR A 125 -2.97 -7.69 -6.65
CA THR A 125 -4.35 -7.28 -6.46
C THR A 125 -4.47 -5.87 -5.91
N TYR A 126 -5.60 -5.21 -6.18
CA TYR A 126 -5.88 -3.91 -5.63
C TYR A 126 -6.09 -3.99 -4.10
N PHE A 127 -5.82 -2.90 -3.36
CA PHE A 127 -5.87 -2.98 -1.88
C PHE A 127 -7.26 -3.38 -1.36
N PHE A 128 -8.31 -2.95 -2.07
CA PHE A 128 -9.68 -3.39 -1.85
C PHE A 128 -10.07 -4.34 -2.98
N ASP A 129 -9.83 -5.63 -2.79
CA ASP A 129 -10.21 -6.68 -3.75
C ASP A 129 -11.66 -7.16 -3.47
N PRO A 130 -12.64 -6.86 -4.33
CA PRO A 130 -14.03 -7.24 -4.09
C PRO A 130 -14.23 -8.76 -4.00
N VAL A 131 -13.45 -9.55 -4.73
CA VAL A 131 -13.57 -11.01 -4.71
C VAL A 131 -13.11 -11.53 -3.37
N PHE A 132 -11.97 -11.03 -2.85
CA PHE A 132 -11.50 -11.35 -1.51
C PHE A 132 -12.55 -10.96 -0.45
N PHE A 133 -12.97 -9.69 -0.47
CA PHE A 133 -13.87 -9.12 0.51
C PHE A 133 -15.21 -9.87 0.56
N VAL A 134 -15.88 -10.04 -0.58
CA VAL A 134 -17.18 -10.73 -0.65
C VAL A 134 -17.05 -12.20 -0.23
N THR A 135 -15.99 -12.88 -0.66
CA THR A 135 -15.76 -14.29 -0.30
C THR A 135 -15.63 -14.47 1.21
N PHE A 136 -14.80 -13.66 1.86
CA PHE A 136 -14.60 -13.76 3.31
C PHE A 136 -15.77 -13.19 4.11
N LEU A 137 -16.49 -12.19 3.60
CA LEU A 137 -17.72 -11.70 4.20
C LEU A 137 -18.81 -12.77 4.21
N LEU A 138 -19.06 -13.43 3.08
CA LEU A 138 -20.02 -14.53 3.00
C LEU A 138 -19.60 -15.70 3.90
N ALA A 139 -18.32 -16.08 3.88
CA ALA A 139 -17.80 -17.10 4.77
C ALA A 139 -18.03 -16.75 6.26
N ALA A 140 -17.78 -15.50 6.65
CA ALA A 140 -18.03 -15.02 8.00
C ALA A 140 -19.51 -15.15 8.39
N LEU A 141 -20.43 -14.73 7.50
CA LEU A 141 -21.88 -14.82 7.73
C LEU A 141 -22.36 -16.28 7.88
N PHE A 142 -21.89 -17.19 7.02
CA PHE A 142 -22.28 -18.61 7.10
C PHE A 142 -21.73 -19.32 8.33
N VAL A 143 -20.49 -19.02 8.71
CA VAL A 143 -19.85 -19.63 9.86
C VAL A 143 -20.38 -19.05 11.18
N TYR A 144 -20.81 -17.78 11.20
CA TYR A 144 -21.47 -17.16 12.35
C TYR A 144 -22.76 -17.90 12.73
N LYS A 145 -23.56 -18.33 11.74
CA LYS A 145 -24.83 -19.05 11.94
C LYS A 145 -24.67 -20.52 12.42
N ARG A 146 -23.48 -20.94 12.88
CA ARG A 146 -23.18 -22.30 13.39
C ARG A 146 -23.56 -23.43 12.42
N ASN A 147 -23.25 -23.26 11.13
CA ASN A 147 -23.41 -24.33 10.15
C ASN A 147 -22.49 -25.52 10.50
N LYS A 148 -22.96 -26.78 10.34
CA LYS A 148 -22.13 -27.99 10.56
C LYS A 148 -20.92 -28.05 9.61
N ASN A 149 -20.95 -27.28 8.52
CA ASN A 149 -19.97 -27.33 7.43
C ASN A 149 -18.91 -26.22 7.48
N VAL A 150 -18.57 -25.68 8.66
CA VAL A 150 -17.57 -24.58 8.80
C VAL A 150 -16.27 -24.85 8.05
N ARG A 151 -15.71 -26.06 8.18
CA ARG A 151 -14.45 -26.43 7.52
C ARG A 151 -14.55 -26.32 6.00
N THR A 152 -15.64 -26.83 5.42
CA THR A 152 -15.87 -26.79 3.96
C THR A 152 -15.99 -25.35 3.48
N ILE A 153 -16.75 -24.51 4.18
CA ILE A 153 -16.92 -23.09 3.83
C ILE A 153 -15.56 -22.38 3.75
N ILE A 154 -14.69 -22.64 4.73
CA ILE A 154 -13.37 -21.99 4.80
C ILE A 154 -12.44 -22.50 3.71
N VAL A 155 -12.41 -23.81 3.47
CA VAL A 155 -11.60 -24.39 2.39
C VAL A 155 -12.04 -23.82 1.04
N VAL A 156 -13.35 -23.74 0.79
CA VAL A 156 -13.89 -23.13 -0.43
C VAL A 156 -13.50 -21.66 -0.53
N ALA A 157 -13.64 -20.88 0.55
CA ALA A 157 -13.26 -19.47 0.57
C ALA A 157 -11.77 -19.26 0.23
N VAL A 158 -10.89 -20.06 0.84
CA VAL A 158 -9.45 -20.02 0.56
C VAL A 158 -9.16 -20.41 -0.89
N ILE A 159 -9.79 -21.48 -1.42
CA ILE A 159 -9.61 -21.90 -2.81
C ILE A 159 -10.05 -20.78 -3.77
N VAL A 160 -11.21 -20.17 -3.54
CA VAL A 160 -11.71 -19.07 -4.39
C VAL A 160 -10.73 -17.90 -4.41
N VAL A 161 -10.19 -17.52 -3.26
CA VAL A 161 -9.22 -16.41 -3.17
C VAL A 161 -7.89 -16.76 -3.82
N LEU A 162 -7.38 -17.99 -3.63
CA LEU A 162 -6.15 -18.43 -4.29
C LEU A 162 -6.32 -18.49 -5.82
N LEU A 163 -7.49 -18.94 -6.30
CA LEU A 163 -7.82 -18.90 -7.73
C LEU A 163 -7.89 -17.46 -8.24
N ASN A 164 -8.52 -16.54 -7.50
CA ASN A 164 -8.55 -15.13 -7.85
C ASN A 164 -7.14 -14.52 -7.97
N PHE A 165 -6.24 -14.80 -7.01
CA PHE A 165 -4.86 -14.33 -7.10
C PHE A 165 -4.11 -14.97 -8.27
N GLY A 166 -4.33 -16.26 -8.55
CA GLY A 166 -3.75 -16.92 -9.73
C GLY A 166 -4.24 -16.33 -11.06
N VAL A 167 -5.54 -16.04 -11.17
CA VAL A 167 -6.11 -15.35 -12.34
C VAL A 167 -5.50 -13.96 -12.47
N ARG A 168 -5.45 -13.18 -11.38
CA ARG A 168 -4.85 -11.83 -11.43
C ARG A 168 -3.37 -11.87 -11.80
N PHE A 169 -2.60 -12.82 -11.27
CA PHE A 169 -1.21 -13.01 -11.66
C PHE A 169 -1.08 -13.29 -13.17
N TYR A 170 -1.92 -14.17 -13.72
CA TYR A 170 -1.92 -14.47 -15.15
C TYR A 170 -2.31 -13.25 -16.00
N GLU A 171 -3.37 -12.52 -15.62
CA GLU A 171 -3.83 -11.34 -16.33
C GLU A 171 -2.83 -10.18 -16.24
N ARG A 172 -2.06 -10.08 -15.15
CA ARG A 172 -0.94 -9.12 -15.00
C ARG A 172 0.12 -9.32 -16.08
N GLU A 173 0.60 -10.56 -16.25
CA GLU A 173 1.60 -10.88 -17.28
C GLU A 173 1.03 -10.63 -18.68
N ARG A 174 -0.23 -11.00 -18.90
CA ARG A 174 -0.90 -10.75 -20.18
C ARG A 174 -1.07 -9.26 -20.49
N ALA A 175 -1.26 -8.42 -19.48
CA ALA A 175 -1.30 -6.97 -19.65
C ALA A 175 0.06 -6.42 -20.11
N LEU A 176 1.17 -6.90 -19.53
CA LEU A 176 2.52 -6.55 -19.97
C LEU A 176 2.76 -6.97 -21.43
N ASP A 177 2.41 -8.21 -21.78
CA ASP A 177 2.53 -8.75 -23.14
C ASP A 177 1.70 -7.93 -24.16
N THR A 178 0.54 -7.42 -23.75
CA THR A 178 -0.36 -6.63 -24.61
C THR A 178 0.28 -5.31 -25.05
N VAL A 179 1.01 -4.64 -24.15
CA VAL A 179 1.74 -3.40 -24.49
C VAL A 179 3.06 -3.72 -25.20
N GLY A 180 3.61 -4.93 -24.97
CA GLY A 180 4.87 -5.37 -25.58
C GLY A 180 6.10 -4.74 -24.94
N LEU A 181 5.98 -4.29 -23.69
CA LEU A 181 7.07 -3.69 -22.92
C LEU A 181 7.61 -4.71 -21.91
N SER A 182 8.94 -4.70 -21.73
CA SER A 182 9.62 -5.58 -20.78
C SER A 182 10.86 -4.88 -20.23
N GLY A 183 11.13 -5.04 -18.93
CA GLY A 183 12.30 -4.44 -18.29
C GLY A 183 12.08 -4.20 -16.81
N THR A 184 13.11 -3.70 -16.13
CA THR A 184 13.03 -3.35 -14.70
C THR A 184 12.20 -2.09 -14.44
N ASP A 185 12.06 -1.23 -15.44
CA ASP A 185 11.34 0.03 -15.33
C ASP A 185 9.88 -0.06 -15.84
N VAL A 186 9.41 -1.28 -16.11
CA VAL A 186 8.04 -1.56 -16.55
C VAL A 186 7.30 -2.31 -15.45
N MET A 187 6.08 -1.90 -15.15
CA MET A 187 5.24 -2.54 -14.15
C MET A 187 3.78 -2.58 -14.57
N ALA A 188 3.06 -3.61 -14.13
CA ALA A 188 1.62 -3.72 -14.30
C ALA A 188 0.94 -3.59 -12.94
N LEU A 189 0.16 -2.53 -12.76
CA LEU A 189 -0.52 -2.18 -11.53
C LEU A 189 -2.00 -2.60 -11.60
N PRO A 190 -2.51 -3.29 -10.56
CA PRO A 190 -3.84 -3.87 -10.57
C PRO A 190 -4.92 -2.79 -10.39
N THR A 191 -6.06 -3.00 -11.05
CA THR A 191 -7.30 -2.27 -10.73
C THR A 191 -8.23 -3.13 -9.88
N VAL A 192 -9.35 -2.54 -9.44
CA VAL A 192 -10.46 -3.26 -8.79
C VAL A 192 -10.93 -4.43 -9.67
N ARG A 193 -10.95 -4.23 -10.99
CA ARG A 193 -11.35 -5.23 -11.98
C ARG A 193 -10.16 -6.15 -12.33
N PRO A 194 -10.34 -7.49 -12.29
CA PRO A 194 -9.26 -8.43 -12.63
C PRO A 194 -8.77 -8.35 -14.09
N ASP A 195 -9.63 -7.86 -15.01
CA ASP A 195 -9.38 -7.77 -16.46
C ASP A 195 -8.80 -6.42 -16.89
N LYS A 196 -8.74 -5.44 -15.99
CA LYS A 196 -8.26 -4.09 -16.29
C LYS A 196 -7.00 -3.80 -15.49
N TRP A 197 -5.98 -3.34 -16.19
CA TRP A 197 -4.64 -3.11 -15.65
C TRP A 197 -4.10 -1.78 -16.12
N TRP A 198 -3.27 -1.15 -15.29
CA TRP A 198 -2.42 -0.05 -15.72
C TRP A 198 -1.04 -0.62 -15.99
N VAL A 199 -0.54 -0.50 -17.21
CA VAL A 199 0.88 -0.79 -17.50
C VAL A 199 1.62 0.53 -17.51
N VAL A 200 2.72 0.62 -16.77
CA VAL A 200 3.51 1.84 -16.65
C VAL A 200 4.95 1.54 -17.03
N GLU A 201 5.49 2.31 -17.97
CA GLU A 201 6.91 2.39 -18.25
C GLU A 201 7.47 3.68 -17.68
N LYS A 202 8.49 3.55 -16.84
CA LYS A 202 9.18 4.65 -16.17
C LYS A 202 10.47 4.96 -16.92
N VAL A 203 10.49 6.07 -17.65
CA VAL A 203 11.67 6.52 -18.39
C VAL A 203 12.38 7.62 -17.60
N VAL A 204 13.69 7.48 -17.41
CA VAL A 204 14.53 8.52 -16.81
C VAL A 204 14.85 9.57 -17.86
N ASN A 205 14.61 10.84 -17.54
CA ASN A 205 15.02 12.00 -18.33
C ASN A 205 16.12 12.78 -17.56
N GLU A 206 16.85 13.69 -18.22
CA GLU A 206 18.04 14.38 -17.67
C GLU A 206 17.88 14.89 -16.23
N HIS A 207 16.67 15.34 -15.86
CA HIS A 207 16.38 15.85 -14.52
C HIS A 207 15.11 15.26 -13.88
N GLY A 208 14.51 14.20 -14.40
CA GLY A 208 13.26 13.69 -13.85
C GLY A 208 12.79 12.37 -14.44
N TYR A 209 11.48 12.15 -14.39
CA TYR A 209 10.85 10.95 -14.94
C TYR A 209 9.77 11.30 -15.96
N VAL A 210 9.63 10.45 -16.96
CA VAL A 210 8.48 10.40 -17.85
C VAL A 210 7.81 9.05 -17.63
N TYR A 211 6.52 9.07 -17.29
CA TYR A 211 5.73 7.86 -17.10
C TYR A 211 4.81 7.69 -18.30
N HIS A 212 5.03 6.63 -19.08
CA HIS A 212 4.08 6.19 -20.09
C HIS A 212 3.09 5.24 -19.44
N VAL A 213 1.84 5.66 -19.33
CA VAL A 213 0.77 4.92 -18.66
C VAL A 213 -0.22 4.42 -19.70
N TYR A 214 -0.44 3.12 -19.72
CA TYR A 214 -1.36 2.45 -20.64
C TYR A 214 -2.50 1.83 -19.85
N GLY A 215 -3.75 2.21 -20.17
CA GLY A 215 -4.93 1.47 -19.73
C GLY A 215 -5.09 0.21 -20.58
N VAL A 216 -5.14 -0.97 -19.96
CA VAL A 216 -5.12 -2.25 -20.68
C VAL A 216 -6.33 -3.12 -20.32
N ASP A 217 -6.96 -3.67 -21.35
CA ASP A 217 -7.85 -4.83 -21.26
C ASP A 217 -7.04 -6.11 -21.53
N SER A 218 -6.69 -6.81 -20.45
CA SER A 218 -5.84 -8.00 -20.56
C SER A 218 -6.59 -9.16 -21.22
N ILE A 219 -7.91 -9.27 -21.02
CA ILE A 219 -8.73 -10.35 -21.60
C ILE A 219 -8.83 -10.23 -23.12
N ASN A 220 -9.02 -9.01 -23.63
CA ASN A 220 -9.12 -8.75 -25.06
C ASN A 220 -7.77 -8.45 -25.71
N ALA A 221 -6.68 -8.41 -24.92
CA ALA A 221 -5.34 -8.01 -25.36
C ALA A 221 -5.37 -6.67 -26.11
N GLN A 222 -5.98 -5.66 -25.49
CA GLN A 222 -6.18 -4.35 -26.08
C GLN A 222 -5.68 -3.23 -25.16
N VAL A 223 -4.91 -2.29 -25.73
CA VAL A 223 -4.65 -0.98 -25.11
C VAL A 223 -5.86 -0.08 -25.33
N LEU A 224 -6.42 0.44 -24.24
CA LEU A 224 -7.63 1.26 -24.20
C LEU A 224 -7.29 2.74 -24.36
N ASP A 225 -6.27 3.19 -23.66
CA ASP A 225 -5.79 4.57 -23.63
C ASP A 225 -4.30 4.60 -23.29
N GLU A 226 -3.66 5.71 -23.66
CA GLU A 226 -2.27 6.02 -23.32
C GLU A 226 -2.23 7.45 -22.79
N THR A 227 -1.56 7.64 -21.65
CA THR A 227 -1.30 8.94 -21.03
C THR A 227 0.17 9.05 -20.71
N VAL A 228 0.77 10.19 -21.08
CA VAL A 228 2.16 10.51 -20.73
C VAL A 228 2.15 11.51 -19.59
N VAL A 229 2.80 11.16 -18.49
CA VAL A 229 2.98 12.04 -17.33
C VAL A 229 4.44 12.43 -17.23
N GLU A 230 4.73 13.69 -17.55
CA GLU A 230 6.04 14.26 -17.35
C GLU A 230 6.18 14.79 -15.92
N SER A 231 7.16 14.26 -15.20
CA SER A 231 7.54 14.74 -13.89
C SER A 231 8.95 15.30 -13.95
N GLN A 232 9.05 16.55 -14.38
CA GLN A 232 10.31 17.25 -14.55
C GLN A 232 10.94 17.57 -13.18
N TYR A 233 12.28 17.65 -13.16
CA TYR A 233 13.10 18.15 -12.04
C TYR A 233 13.18 17.31 -10.77
N THR A 234 12.49 16.18 -10.71
CA THR A 234 12.49 15.29 -9.53
C THR A 234 13.83 14.63 -9.24
N LEU A 235 14.74 14.60 -10.22
CA LEU A 235 16.10 14.08 -10.10
C LEU A 235 17.19 15.16 -10.11
N TYR A 236 16.84 16.44 -10.21
CA TYR A 236 17.82 17.53 -10.12
C TYR A 236 18.63 17.40 -8.81
N SER A 237 19.95 17.55 -8.83
CA SER A 237 20.80 17.31 -7.65
C SER A 237 21.86 18.38 -7.42
N GLU A 238 21.86 19.45 -8.21
CA GLU A 238 22.81 20.54 -8.02
C GLU A 238 22.46 21.35 -6.76
N PRO A 239 23.43 22.08 -6.18
CA PRO A 239 23.19 22.96 -5.04
C PRO A 239 22.07 23.96 -5.32
N VAL A 240 21.23 24.20 -4.31
CA VAL A 240 20.20 25.24 -4.37
C VAL A 240 20.85 26.55 -3.91
N GLU A 241 20.82 27.57 -4.76
CA GLU A 241 21.20 28.94 -4.40
C GLU A 241 19.97 29.79 -4.08
N PHE A 242 20.18 30.88 -3.32
CA PHE A 242 19.12 31.83 -2.97
C PHE A 242 19.40 33.19 -3.64
N PRO A 243 18.38 33.89 -4.16
CA PRO A 243 16.96 33.50 -4.20
C PRO A 243 16.70 32.31 -5.15
N ILE A 244 15.61 31.57 -4.91
CA ILE A 244 15.23 30.44 -5.76
C ILE A 244 14.60 31.00 -7.04
N ASP A 245 15.34 30.92 -8.14
CA ASP A 245 15.01 31.60 -9.38
C ASP A 245 14.54 30.64 -10.49
N SER A 246 14.57 29.33 -10.23
CA SER A 246 14.20 28.30 -11.20
C SER A 246 13.26 27.22 -10.63
N PRO A 247 12.41 26.59 -11.47
CA PRO A 247 11.55 25.49 -11.03
C PRO A 247 12.36 24.27 -10.57
N GLN A 248 13.54 24.05 -11.14
CA GLN A 248 14.48 22.99 -10.76
C GLN A 248 14.93 23.13 -9.31
N GLU A 249 15.40 24.32 -8.94
CA GLU A 249 15.83 24.63 -7.59
C GLU A 249 14.68 24.57 -6.60
N ALA A 250 13.48 25.03 -6.99
CA ALA A 250 12.29 24.97 -6.14
C ALA A 250 11.89 23.53 -5.81
N VAL A 251 11.86 22.64 -6.81
CA VAL A 251 11.65 21.20 -6.61
C VAL A 251 12.76 20.60 -5.77
N ALA A 252 14.01 20.97 -6.04
CA ALA A 252 15.16 20.45 -5.32
C ALA A 252 15.15 20.82 -3.83
N TYR A 253 14.82 22.08 -3.53
CA TYR A 253 14.69 22.61 -2.18
C TYR A 253 13.52 21.97 -1.44
N SER A 254 12.37 21.75 -2.11
CA SER A 254 11.20 21.12 -1.52
C SER A 254 11.51 19.73 -0.94
N ARG A 255 12.37 18.95 -1.61
CA ARG A 255 12.80 17.61 -1.18
C ARG A 255 13.71 17.61 0.05
N GLN A 256 14.19 18.77 0.51
CA GLN A 256 14.94 18.83 1.76
C GLN A 256 14.03 18.68 2.98
N ASN A 257 12.73 18.96 2.85
CA ASN A 257 11.74 18.80 3.91
C ASN A 257 11.46 17.31 4.20
N GLU A 258 11.47 16.93 5.48
CA GLU A 258 11.29 15.53 5.90
C GLU A 258 9.93 14.93 5.51
N LYS A 259 8.85 15.73 5.49
CA LYS A 259 7.53 15.25 5.04
C LYS A 259 7.56 14.90 3.56
N VAL A 260 8.19 15.75 2.75
CA VAL A 260 8.34 15.54 1.30
C VAL A 260 9.22 14.33 1.02
N LYS A 261 10.37 14.18 1.70
CA LYS A 261 11.21 12.97 1.58
C LYS A 261 10.43 11.71 1.90
N SER A 262 9.67 11.73 3.00
CA SER A 262 8.88 10.58 3.41
C SER A 262 7.80 10.24 2.39
N TYR A 263 7.09 11.24 1.87
CA TYR A 263 6.08 11.05 0.84
C TYR A 263 6.67 10.47 -0.45
N ILE A 264 7.81 11.00 -0.92
CA ILE A 264 8.49 10.49 -2.12
C ILE A 264 8.96 9.05 -1.90
N LYS A 265 9.49 8.72 -0.72
CA LYS A 265 9.93 7.35 -0.39
C LYS A 265 8.76 6.35 -0.37
N THR A 266 7.57 6.77 0.01
CA THR A 266 6.38 5.89 0.09
C THR A 266 5.49 5.93 -1.15
N SER A 267 5.75 6.83 -2.10
CA SER A 267 5.02 6.93 -3.36
C SER A 267 5.52 5.90 -4.37
N ARG A 268 4.59 5.28 -5.10
CA ARG A 268 4.93 4.29 -6.13
C ARG A 268 5.48 4.95 -7.40
N LEU A 269 4.82 6.03 -7.85
CA LEU A 269 5.20 6.81 -9.03
C LEU A 269 5.24 8.30 -8.65
N PRO A 270 6.24 8.74 -7.87
CA PRO A 270 6.31 10.12 -7.42
C PRO A 270 6.47 11.08 -8.60
N ALA A 271 5.62 12.10 -8.63
CA ALA A 271 5.63 13.15 -9.62
C ALA A 271 5.46 14.54 -9.00
N ALA A 272 5.92 15.57 -9.69
CA ALA A 272 5.80 16.96 -9.25
C ALA A 272 5.25 17.86 -10.37
N LYS A 273 4.29 18.72 -10.02
CA LYS A 273 3.91 19.90 -10.81
C LYS A 273 4.45 21.14 -10.13
N VAL A 274 4.95 22.10 -10.91
CA VAL A 274 5.56 23.32 -10.38
C VAL A 274 4.92 24.52 -11.04
N GLU A 275 4.46 25.46 -10.22
CA GLU A 275 3.89 26.72 -10.67
C GLU A 275 4.51 27.88 -9.89
N TYR A 276 4.67 29.03 -10.55
CA TYR A 276 5.11 30.26 -9.90
C TYR A 276 3.98 31.27 -9.90
N THR A 277 3.45 31.58 -8.72
CA THR A 277 2.36 32.56 -8.56
C THR A 277 2.55 33.40 -7.31
N ASN A 278 2.11 34.66 -7.35
CA ASN A 278 2.14 35.57 -6.20
C ASN A 278 3.51 35.73 -5.50
N GLY A 279 4.61 35.58 -6.23
CA GLY A 279 5.95 35.72 -5.65
C GLY A 279 6.46 34.47 -4.92
N ALA A 280 5.82 33.31 -5.10
CA ALA A 280 6.22 32.05 -4.49
C ALA A 280 6.17 30.90 -5.50
N TRP A 281 7.02 29.90 -5.28
CA TRP A 281 6.97 28.63 -5.99
C TRP A 281 6.01 27.68 -5.28
N HIS A 282 5.09 27.09 -6.02
CA HIS A 282 4.17 26.06 -5.55
C HIS A 282 4.52 24.74 -6.22
N ILE A 283 4.93 23.76 -5.43
CA ILE A 283 5.30 22.43 -5.87
C ILE A 283 4.26 21.45 -5.35
N PHE A 284 3.47 20.89 -6.26
CA PHE A 284 2.53 19.84 -5.92
C PHE A 284 3.18 18.48 -6.18
N TRP A 285 3.59 17.80 -5.11
CA TRP A 285 4.04 16.42 -5.13
C TRP A 285 2.85 15.48 -5.07
N TYR A 286 2.75 14.56 -6.02
CA TYR A 286 1.68 13.57 -6.08
C TYR A 286 2.22 12.21 -6.53
N ASP A 287 1.43 11.15 -6.36
CA ASP A 287 1.73 9.82 -6.88
C ASP A 287 0.84 9.57 -8.12
N VAL A 288 1.44 9.34 -9.29
CA VAL A 288 0.70 9.05 -10.53
C VAL A 288 -0.25 7.88 -10.33
N PHE A 289 0.16 6.85 -9.57
CA PHE A 289 -0.72 5.70 -9.30
C PHE A 289 -1.98 6.09 -8.52
N SER A 290 -1.87 7.04 -7.59
CA SER A 290 -3.02 7.53 -6.82
C SER A 290 -4.08 8.19 -7.72
N GLN A 291 -3.65 8.93 -8.74
CA GLN A 291 -4.54 9.52 -9.75
C GLN A 291 -5.27 8.44 -10.54
N LEU A 292 -4.53 7.44 -11.04
CA LEU A 292 -5.07 6.33 -11.84
C LEU A 292 -6.10 5.49 -11.07
N SER A 293 -5.90 5.33 -9.77
CA SER A 293 -6.73 4.44 -8.94
C SER A 293 -7.99 5.10 -8.37
N GLY A 294 -8.10 6.43 -8.37
CA GLY A 294 -9.18 7.15 -7.66
C GLY A 294 -9.69 8.43 -8.31
N GLY A 295 -9.13 8.88 -9.44
CA GLY A 295 -9.58 10.10 -10.14
C GLY A 295 -9.35 11.41 -9.39
N VAL A 296 -8.66 11.36 -8.24
CA VAL A 296 -8.31 12.52 -7.41
C VAL A 296 -6.81 12.48 -7.18
N SER A 297 -6.11 13.56 -7.50
CA SER A 297 -4.69 13.67 -7.16
C SER A 297 -4.56 14.03 -5.70
N ARG A 298 -4.03 13.11 -4.88
CA ARG A 298 -3.74 13.35 -3.46
C ARG A 298 -2.25 13.50 -3.28
N GLY A 299 -1.83 14.59 -2.66
CA GLY A 299 -0.43 14.94 -2.61
C GLY A 299 -0.08 15.98 -1.55
N LEU A 300 1.16 16.43 -1.62
CA LEU A 300 1.70 17.49 -0.78
C LEU A 300 1.89 18.75 -1.62
N MET A 301 1.26 19.84 -1.21
CA MET A 301 1.56 21.17 -1.71
C MET A 301 2.69 21.76 -0.87
N VAL A 302 3.77 22.13 -1.54
CA VAL A 302 4.90 22.82 -0.94
C VAL A 302 4.94 24.24 -1.50
N THR A 303 4.85 25.24 -0.63
CA THR A 303 5.05 26.63 -1.02
C THR A 303 6.41 27.07 -0.55
N VAL A 304 7.22 27.58 -1.48
CA VAL A 304 8.55 28.13 -1.22
C VAL A 304 8.51 29.62 -1.54
N GLU A 305 8.59 30.44 -0.50
CA GLU A 305 8.67 31.90 -0.64
C GLU A 305 10.08 32.35 -1.01
N MET A 306 10.21 33.55 -1.56
CA MET A 306 11.49 34.13 -1.99
C MET A 306 12.52 34.30 -0.87
N ASP A 307 12.06 34.41 0.37
CA ASP A 307 12.93 34.48 1.55
C ASP A 307 13.43 33.11 2.02
N GLY A 308 13.05 32.03 1.32
CA GLY A 308 13.40 30.66 1.62
C GLY A 308 12.46 29.97 2.62
N THR A 309 11.39 30.64 3.06
CA THR A 309 10.35 30.02 3.89
C THR A 309 9.65 28.92 3.11
N LEU A 310 9.67 27.71 3.67
CA LEU A 310 9.04 26.52 3.09
C LEU A 310 7.88 26.07 3.97
N THR A 311 6.68 26.00 3.38
CA THR A 311 5.49 25.45 4.02
C THR A 311 5.02 24.21 3.28
N VAL A 312 4.58 23.19 4.03
CA VAL A 312 4.05 21.94 3.47
C VAL A 312 2.65 21.71 4.00
N SER A 313 1.70 21.50 3.09
CA SER A 313 0.32 21.17 3.41
C SER A 313 -0.21 20.06 2.49
N PHE A 314 -1.13 19.26 3.02
CA PHE A 314 -1.80 18.25 2.22
C PHE A 314 -2.80 18.91 1.28
N PHE A 315 -2.81 18.48 0.02
CA PHE A 315 -3.68 19.02 -1.01
C PHE A 315 -4.36 17.90 -1.80
N MET A 316 -5.62 18.13 -2.14
CA MET A 316 -6.40 17.27 -3.02
C MET A 316 -6.84 18.10 -4.23
N GLU A 317 -6.39 17.66 -5.40
CA GLU A 317 -6.81 18.22 -6.69
C GLU A 317 -7.82 17.24 -7.29
N GLU A 318 -9.09 17.64 -7.40
CA GLU A 318 -10.08 16.91 -8.20
C GLU A 318 -9.75 17.15 -9.69
N LEU A 319 -9.58 16.07 -10.45
CA LEU A 319 -9.47 16.19 -11.90
C LEU A 319 -10.87 16.48 -12.45
N LEU A 320 -11.04 17.68 -13.04
CA LEU A 320 -12.22 18.08 -13.82
C LEU A 320 -12.38 17.24 -15.09
#